data_AF-A0A958QYV4-F1
#
_entry.id   AF-A0A958QYV4-F1
#
_cell.length_a   1.000
_cell.length_b   1.000
_cell.length_c   1.000
_cell.angle_alpha   90.00
_cell.angle_beta   90.00
_cell.angle_gamma   90.00
#
_symmetry.space_group_name_H-M   'P 1'
#
loop_
_entity.id
_entity.type
_entity.pdbx_description
1 polymer ?
#
loop_
_entity_poly.entity_id
_entity_poly.type
_entity_poly.pdbx_seq_one_letter_code
_entity_poly.pdbx_strand_id
1 'polypeptide(L)' 'SEAYRKVQEIKGLAEAQAIDIYAKTLSRAPKFYRFVRNLEAYENSLPEKSKILISSESRFWEVLSEGDAK' A
#
# COMPACT_ATOMS: atom_id res chain seq x y z
N SER A 1 12.66 -22.70 -24.55
CA SER A 1 12.22 -21.74 -25.57
C SER A 1 12.86 -20.39 -25.29
N GLU A 2 13.57 -19.82 -26.26
CA GLU A 2 14.27 -18.53 -26.13
C GLU A 2 13.32 -17.37 -25.72
N ALA A 3 12.09 -17.43 -26.22
CA ALA A 3 11.03 -16.47 -25.91
C ALA A 3 10.66 -16.45 -24.42
N TYR A 4 10.63 -17.62 -23.75
CA TYR A 4 10.31 -17.69 -22.33
C TYR A 4 11.37 -17.00 -21.47
N ARG A 5 12.66 -17.23 -21.79
CA ARG A 5 13.78 -16.57 -21.13
C ARG A 5 13.70 -15.05 -21.26
N LYS A 6 13.38 -14.56 -22.46
CA LYS A 6 13.26 -13.11 -22.73
C LYS A 6 12.09 -12.47 -21.98
N VAL A 7 10.97 -13.19 -21.84
CA VAL A 7 9.83 -12.75 -21.02
C VAL A 7 10.22 -12.63 -19.55
N GLN A 8 10.95 -13.60 -19.01
CA GLN A 8 11.41 -13.55 -17.61
C GLN A 8 12.40 -12.41 -17.37
N GLU A 9 13.29 -12.14 -18.33
CA GLU A 9 14.22 -11.01 -18.26
C GLU A 9 13.50 -9.66 -18.22
N ILE A 10 12.54 -9.45 -19.14
CA ILE A 10 11.75 -8.22 -19.19
C ILE A 10 10.93 -8.05 -17.91
N LYS A 11 10.33 -9.14 -17.41
CA LYS A 11 9.57 -9.13 -16.17
C LYS A 11 10.45 -8.78 -14.97
N GLY A 12 11.64 -9.38 -14.86
CA GLY A 12 12.59 -9.09 -13.79
C GLY A 12 13.08 -7.64 -13.80
N LEU A 13 13.34 -7.08 -14.99
CA LEU A 13 13.72 -5.67 -15.14
C LEU A 13 12.59 -4.72 -14.73
N ALA A 14 11.35 -5.03 -15.13
CA ALA A 14 10.18 -4.23 -14.76
C ALA A 14 9.91 -4.29 -13.24
N GLU A 15 10.02 -5.47 -12.62
CA GLU A 15 9.88 -5.63 -11.17
C GLU A 15 10.97 -4.85 -10.41
N ALA A 16 12.22 -4.91 -10.88
CA ALA A 16 13.32 -4.15 -10.27
C ALA A 16 13.09 -2.62 -10.35
N GLN A 17 12.59 -2.12 -11.49
CA GLN A 17 12.26 -0.70 -11.64
C GLN A 17 11.10 -0.28 -10.74
N ALA A 18 10.05 -1.12 -10.65
CA ALA A 18 8.92 -0.85 -9.77
C ALA A 18 9.37 -0.77 -8.30
N ILE A 19 10.21 -1.71 -7.85
CA ILE A 19 10.77 -1.72 -6.50
C ILE A 19 11.62 -0.48 -6.23
N ASP A 20 12.48 -0.06 -7.17
CA ASP A 20 13.32 1.13 -7.02
C ASP A 20 12.49 2.42 -6.93
N ILE A 21 11.46 2.57 -7.76
CA ILE A 21 10.51 3.70 -7.69
C ILE A 21 9.77 3.69 -6.36
N TYR A 22 9.31 2.52 -5.92
CA TYR A 22 8.64 2.37 -4.63
C TYR A 22 9.59 2.79 -3.51
N ALA A 23 10.79 2.21 -3.42
CA ALA A 23 11.80 2.52 -2.41
C ALA A 23 12.14 4.01 -2.37
N LYS A 24 12.35 4.64 -3.52
CA LYS A 24 12.62 6.09 -3.62
C LYS A 24 11.44 6.93 -3.13
N THR A 25 10.22 6.56 -3.48
CA THR A 25 9.00 7.30 -3.08
C THR A 25 8.72 7.13 -1.59
N LEU A 26 8.86 5.91 -1.06
CA LEU A 26 8.69 5.62 0.36
C LEU A 26 9.75 6.32 1.22
N SER A 27 10.99 6.40 0.73
CA SER A 27 12.08 7.13 1.41
C SER A 27 11.84 8.64 1.46
N ARG A 28 11.21 9.20 0.42
CA ARG A 28 10.85 10.63 0.37
C ARG A 28 9.61 10.97 1.19
N ALA A 29 8.69 10.02 1.37
CA ALA A 29 7.42 10.22 2.07
C ALA A 29 7.16 9.14 3.13
N PRO A 30 7.96 9.07 4.21
CA PRO A 30 7.81 8.04 5.24
C PRO A 30 6.44 8.08 5.96
N LYS A 31 5.76 9.23 5.96
CA LYS A 31 4.38 9.35 6.46
C LYS A 31 3.37 8.65 5.54
N PHE A 32 3.53 8.78 4.22
CA PHE A 32 2.66 8.14 3.23
C PHE A 32 2.84 6.62 3.24
N TYR A 33 4.09 6.14 3.33
CA TYR A 33 4.37 4.70 3.48
C TYR A 33 3.63 4.10 4.67
N ARG A 34 3.77 4.72 5.85
CA ARG A 34 3.10 4.25 7.07
C ARG A 34 1.60 4.24 6.91
N PHE A 35 1.02 5.23 6.25
CA PHE A 35 -0.41 5.28 5.98
C PHE A 35 -0.88 4.09 5.11
N VAL A 36 -0.25 3.86 3.95
CA VAL A 36 -0.59 2.75 3.05
C VAL A 36 -0.40 1.39 3.73
N ARG A 37 0.70 1.21 4.48
CA ARG A 37 0.95 -0.03 5.23
C ARG A 37 -0.07 -0.27 6.33
N ASN A 38 -0.53 0.79 7.00
CA ASN A 38 -1.60 0.68 7.98
C ASN A 38 -2.91 0.25 7.30
N LEU A 39 -3.25 0.82 6.14
CA LEU A 39 -4.44 0.42 5.37
C LEU A 39 -4.40 -1.04 4.93
N GLU A 40 -3.28 -1.49 4.36
CA GLU A 40 -3.09 -2.91 3.98
C GLU A 40 -3.19 -3.84 5.20
N ALA A 41 -2.61 -3.45 6.34
CA ALA A 41 -2.69 -4.25 7.55
C ALA A 41 -4.14 -4.38 8.03
N TYR A 42 -4.94 -3.32 7.91
CA TYR A 42 -6.36 -3.38 8.23
C TYR A 42 -7.13 -4.28 7.26
N GLU A 43 -6.96 -4.13 5.96
CA GLU A 43 -7.58 -4.99 4.94
C GLU A 43 -7.31 -6.48 5.20
N ASN A 44 -6.05 -6.82 5.52
CA ASN A 44 -5.64 -8.21 5.79
C ASN A 44 -6.09 -8.75 7.16
N SER A 45 -6.35 -7.88 8.13
CA SER A 45 -6.72 -8.27 9.49
C SER A 45 -8.23 -8.37 9.71
N LEU A 46 -9.04 -7.87 8.76
CA LEU A 46 -10.49 -7.77 8.89
C LEU A 46 -11.19 -8.90 8.10
N PRO A 47 -11.96 -9.77 8.78
CA PRO A 47 -12.86 -10.70 8.10
C PRO A 47 -13.89 -9.97 7.23
N GLU A 48 -14.31 -10.57 6.10
CA GLU A 48 -15.23 -10.03 5.06
C GLU A 48 -16.54 -9.39 5.59
N LYS A 49 -16.94 -9.65 6.84
CA LYS A 49 -18.17 -9.11 7.47
C LYS A 49 -17.92 -8.55 8.88
N SER A 50 -16.86 -7.77 9.04
CA SER A 50 -16.51 -7.19 10.33
C SER A 50 -17.11 -5.80 10.51
N LYS A 51 -17.81 -5.57 11.62
CA LYS A 51 -18.17 -4.22 12.08
C LYS A 51 -17.04 -3.70 12.95
N ILE A 52 -16.34 -2.67 12.47
CA ILE A 52 -15.26 -2.03 13.23
C ILE A 52 -15.88 -0.94 14.09
N LEU A 53 -15.71 -1.04 15.42
CA LEU A 53 -16.04 0.05 16.32
C LEU A 53 -14.80 0.93 16.48
N ILE A 54 -14.82 2.09 15.85
CA ILE A 54 -13.70 3.04 15.82
C ILE A 54 -14.03 4.18 16.79
N SER A 55 -13.12 4.47 17.72
CA SER A 55 -13.25 5.66 18.56
C SER A 55 -13.04 6.92 17.72
N SER A 56 -13.86 7.95 17.95
CA SER A 56 -13.76 9.26 17.29
C SER A 56 -12.46 10.01 17.59
N GLU A 57 -11.74 9.61 18.64
CA GLU A 57 -10.42 10.17 18.98
C GLU A 57 -9.26 9.36 18.40
N SER A 58 -9.56 8.26 17.70
CA SER A 58 -8.51 7.46 17.09
C SER A 58 -7.94 8.20 15.88
N ARG A 59 -6.61 8.09 15.73
CA ARG A 59 -5.92 8.54 14.52
C ARG A 59 -6.46 7.91 13.23
N PHE A 60 -7.16 6.78 13.35
CA PHE A 60 -7.84 6.13 12.24
C PHE A 60 -9.10 6.88 11.82
N TRP A 61 -9.89 7.37 12.78
CA TRP A 61 -11.05 8.21 12.49
C TRP A 61 -10.65 9.53 11.83
N GLU A 62 -9.61 10.22 12.33
CA GLU A 62 -9.09 11.45 11.70
C GLU A 62 -8.80 11.24 10.22
N VAL A 63 -8.06 10.18 9.89
CA VAL A 63 -7.61 9.90 8.53
C VAL A 63 -8.76 9.47 7.60
N LEU A 64 -9.76 8.75 8.11
CA LEU A 64 -10.97 8.41 7.33
C LEU A 64 -11.87 9.64 7.13
N SER A 65 -12.04 10.48 8.15
CA SER A 65 -12.89 11.66 8.11
C SER A 65 -12.31 12.80 7.25
N GLU A 66 -10.99 12.88 7.10
CA GLU A 66 -10.34 13.82 6.17
C GLU A 66 -10.61 13.49 4.70
N GLY A 67 -11.00 12.24 4.37
CA GLY A 67 -11.39 11.83 3.03
C GLY A 67 -12.79 12.29 2.60
N ASP A 68 -13.65 12.66 3.55
CA ASP A 68 -15.01 13.20 3.33
C ASP A 68 -15.07 14.73 3.41
N ALA A 69 -13.92 15.39 3.57
CA ALA A 69 -13.82 16.85 3.60
C ALA A 69 -13.26 17.41 2.27
N LYS A 70 -13.92 17.08 1.15
CA LYS A 70 -14.07 17.95 -0.03
C LYS A 70 -15.01 17.37 -1.08
#